data_AF-A0A1X2G610-F1
#
_entry.id   AF-A0A1X2G610-F1
#
_cell.length_a   1.000
_cell.length_b   1.000
_cell.length_c   1.000
_cell.angle_alpha   90.00
_cell.angle_beta   90.00
_cell.angle_gamma   90.00
#
_symmetry.space_group_name_H-M   'P 1'
#
loop_
_entity.id
_entity.type
_entity.pdbx_description
1 polymer ?
#
loop_
_entity_poly.entity_id
_entity_poly.type
_entity_poly.pdbx_seq_one_letter_code
_entity_poly.pdbx_strand_id
1 'polypeptide(L)'
;MPSSDSLNVLYGVLFVHKGHYRSGVFKFRIFVPDTYPDHPPAVTFLTDMFHPLVDAQGNVSLSQQFPSWRPHQDYLYHVLHYIKNMFKKVVLEKLMDKHCYNKEAYRLFRTETAVFTKLAQQCAQLSITESYLFDHFPGNNMIRFSPLSEAKYEELRGTIFSPQ
;
A
#
# COMPACT_ATOMS: atom_id res chain seq x y z
N MET A 1 -7.76 -9.92 1.02
CA MET A 1 -8.19 -11.24 0.52
C MET A 1 -7.07 -12.23 0.78
N PRO A 2 -7.33 -13.41 1.35
CA PRO A 2 -6.33 -14.46 1.45
C PRO A 2 -5.78 -14.87 0.09
N SER A 3 -4.56 -15.39 0.08
CA SER A 3 -3.98 -16.06 -1.07
C SER A 3 -4.77 -17.33 -1.39
N SER A 4 -4.71 -17.80 -2.64
CA SER A 4 -5.35 -19.05 -3.05
C SER A 4 -4.70 -20.30 -2.44
N ASP A 5 -3.43 -20.21 -2.04
CA ASP A 5 -2.60 -21.32 -1.59
C ASP A 5 -2.21 -21.24 -0.10
N SER A 6 -2.47 -20.12 0.58
CA SER A 6 -2.09 -19.93 1.98
C SER A 6 -2.97 -18.89 2.69
N LEU A 7 -3.51 -19.27 3.85
CA LEU A 7 -4.26 -18.35 4.73
C LEU A 7 -3.34 -17.35 5.44
N ASN A 8 -2.04 -17.63 5.52
CA ASN A 8 -1.05 -16.77 6.15
C ASN A 8 -0.63 -15.61 5.24
N VAL A 9 -1.03 -15.63 3.98
CA VAL A 9 -0.74 -14.56 3.03
C VAL A 9 -2.04 -13.84 2.67
N LEU A 10 -2.07 -12.53 2.89
CA LEU A 10 -3.22 -11.68 2.57
C LEU A 10 -2.81 -10.62 1.56
N TYR A 11 -3.56 -10.51 0.47
CA TYR A 11 -3.41 -9.44 -0.51
C TYR A 11 -4.39 -8.31 -0.24
N GLY A 12 -3.93 -7.09 -0.49
CA GLY A 12 -4.73 -5.88 -0.40
C GLY A 12 -4.38 -4.88 -1.49
N VAL A 13 -5.29 -3.93 -1.70
CA VAL A 13 -5.11 -2.82 -2.62
C VAL A 13 -5.45 -1.53 -1.88
N LEU A 14 -4.55 -0.56 -1.95
CA LEU A 14 -4.70 0.75 -1.33
C LEU A 14 -4.93 1.81 -2.40
N PHE A 15 -6.07 2.50 -2.30
CA PHE A 15 -6.39 3.66 -3.12
C PHE A 15 -6.03 4.94 -2.36
N VAL A 16 -5.09 5.72 -2.89
CA VAL A 16 -4.64 6.96 -2.24
C VAL A 16 -5.24 8.16 -2.97
N HIS A 17 -6.13 8.89 -2.30
CA HIS A 17 -6.89 9.98 -2.94
C HIS A 17 -6.27 11.38 -2.75
N LYS A 18 -5.37 11.56 -1.77
CA LYS A 18 -4.84 12.87 -1.37
C LYS A 18 -3.35 12.81 -1.06
N GLY A 19 -2.69 13.97 -1.06
CA GLY A 19 -1.27 14.11 -0.71
C GLY A 19 -0.32 13.82 -1.89
N HIS A 20 0.93 13.51 -1.57
CA HIS A 20 2.01 13.32 -2.55
C HIS A 20 1.77 12.13 -3.48
N TYR A 21 1.06 11.11 -3.00
CA TYR A 21 0.76 9.86 -3.72
C TYR A 21 -0.68 9.82 -4.28
N ARG A 22 -1.33 10.98 -4.44
CA ARG A 22 -2.71 11.04 -4.92
C ARG A 22 -2.89 10.30 -6.26
N SER A 23 -4.06 9.70 -6.43
CA SER A 23 -4.45 8.86 -7.57
C SER A 23 -3.68 7.55 -7.70
N GLY A 24 -2.84 7.18 -6.73
CA GLY A 24 -2.13 5.91 -6.72
C GLY A 24 -3.03 4.74 -6.30
N VAL A 25 -2.78 3.57 -6.89
CA VAL A 25 -3.44 2.29 -6.60
C VAL A 25 -2.36 1.24 -6.31
N PHE A 26 -2.04 1.07 -5.03
CA PHE A 26 -0.91 0.24 -4.62
C PHE A 26 -1.37 -1.15 -4.17
N LYS A 27 -0.90 -2.18 -4.85
CA LYS A 27 -1.07 -3.58 -4.40
C LYS A 27 -0.04 -3.89 -3.32
N PHE A 28 -0.45 -4.59 -2.28
CA PHE A 28 0.45 -5.06 -1.23
C PHE A 28 0.07 -6.47 -0.78
N ARG A 29 1.03 -7.16 -0.19
CA ARG A 29 0.82 -8.41 0.54
C ARG A 29 1.16 -8.23 2.01
N ILE A 30 0.49 -8.98 2.86
CA ILE A 30 0.80 -9.16 4.26
C ILE A 30 1.09 -10.64 4.48
N PHE A 31 2.25 -10.93 5.05
CA PHE A 31 2.58 -12.26 5.56
C PHE A 31 2.35 -12.28 7.07
N VAL A 32 1.50 -13.20 7.52
CA VAL A 32 1.21 -13.47 8.92
C VAL A 32 2.05 -14.68 9.33
N PRO A 33 3.04 -14.53 10.22
CA PRO A 33 3.86 -15.66 10.66
C PRO A 33 3.04 -16.64 11.50
N ASP A 34 3.47 -17.91 11.57
CA ASP A 34 2.81 -18.93 12.41
C ASP A 34 2.85 -18.60 13.91
N THR A 35 3.78 -17.74 14.30
CA THR A 35 3.94 -17.22 15.66
C THR A 35 3.09 -15.98 15.93
N TYR A 36 2.20 -15.59 15.03
CA TYR A 36 1.28 -14.47 15.26
C TYR A 36 0.26 -14.82 16.37
N PRO A 37 -0.02 -13.94 17.35
CA PRO A 37 0.38 -12.53 17.42
C PRO A 37 1.62 -12.24 18.27
N ASP A 38 2.47 -13.22 18.60
CA ASP A 38 3.71 -12.98 19.34
C ASP A 38 4.73 -12.16 18.52
N HIS A 39 4.70 -12.34 17.20
CA HIS A 39 5.50 -11.56 16.25
C HIS A 39 4.64 -10.76 15.26
N PRO A 40 5.13 -9.59 14.79
CA PRO A 40 4.39 -8.76 13.85
C PRO A 40 4.27 -9.43 12.48
N PRO A 41 3.20 -9.14 11.72
CA PRO A 41 3.16 -9.50 10.32
C PRO A 41 4.15 -8.66 9.51
N ALA A 42 4.59 -9.18 8.36
CA ALA A 42 5.40 -8.45 7.40
C ALA A 42 4.52 -7.88 6.28
N VAL A 43 4.81 -6.67 5.82
CA VAL A 43 4.07 -5.99 4.75
C VAL A 43 5.02 -5.70 3.60
N THR A 44 4.63 -6.05 2.38
CA THR A 44 5.40 -5.78 1.16
C THR A 44 4.50 -5.17 0.09
N PHE A 45 4.87 -4.01 -0.45
CA PHE A 45 4.25 -3.47 -1.67
C PHE A 45 4.70 -4.26 -2.89
N LEU A 46 3.78 -4.50 -3.83
CA LEU A 46 4.04 -5.23 -5.06
C LEU A 46 4.34 -4.31 -6.26
N THR A 47 4.21 -3.01 -6.05
CA THR A 47 4.57 -1.95 -7.00
C THR A 47 5.82 -1.27 -6.47
N ASP A 48 6.68 -0.77 -7.36
CA ASP A 48 7.85 0.01 -6.96
C ASP A 48 7.44 1.28 -6.22
N MET A 49 8.00 1.48 -5.02
CA MET A 49 7.63 2.56 -4.12
C MET A 49 8.80 3.50 -3.85
N PHE A 50 8.59 4.78 -4.12
CA PHE A 50 9.42 5.85 -3.59
C PHE A 50 8.78 6.39 -2.31
N HIS A 51 9.04 5.76 -1.17
CA HIS A 51 8.46 6.14 0.14
C HIS A 51 9.48 5.95 1.28
N PRO A 52 9.59 6.88 2.26
CA PRO A 52 10.62 6.80 3.30
C PRO A 52 10.67 5.49 4.09
N LEU A 53 9.49 4.92 4.38
CA LEU A 53 9.35 3.65 5.13
C LEU A 53 9.41 2.38 4.28
N VAL A 54 9.60 2.48 2.96
CA VAL A 54 9.59 1.32 2.07
C VAL A 54 10.98 1.11 1.50
N ASP A 55 11.52 -0.11 1.56
CA ASP A 55 12.81 -0.44 0.97
C ASP A 55 12.71 -0.70 -0.55
N ALA A 56 13.84 -0.99 -1.20
CA ALA A 56 13.89 -1.26 -2.63
C ALA A 56 13.19 -2.56 -3.05
N GLN A 57 12.90 -3.46 -2.10
CA GLN A 57 12.18 -4.71 -2.32
C GLN A 57 10.69 -4.59 -1.97
N GLY A 58 10.23 -3.38 -1.61
CA GLY A 58 8.84 -3.09 -1.25
C GLY A 58 8.50 -3.36 0.22
N ASN A 59 9.44 -3.82 1.06
CA ASN A 59 9.15 -4.11 2.47
C ASN A 59 8.90 -2.82 3.26
N VAL A 60 7.91 -2.86 4.14
CA VAL A 60 7.48 -1.71 4.92
C VAL A 60 8.04 -1.75 6.34
N SER A 61 8.69 -0.67 6.76
CA SER A 61 9.05 -0.44 8.15
C SER A 61 7.82 -0.12 8.99
N LEU A 62 7.46 -1.03 9.89
CA LEU A 62 6.40 -0.84 10.88
C LEU A 62 6.88 -0.11 12.15
N SER A 63 8.19 0.07 12.30
CA SER A 63 8.83 0.52 13.55
C SER A 63 8.46 1.93 14.00
N GLN A 64 7.93 2.79 13.12
CA GLN A 64 7.46 4.12 13.53
C GLN A 64 6.16 4.04 14.35
N GLN A 65 5.24 3.14 13.96
CA GLN A 65 3.95 2.94 14.66
C GLN A 65 4.04 1.85 15.72
N PHE A 66 4.86 0.84 15.48
CA PHE A 66 5.10 -0.28 16.38
C PHE A 66 6.60 -0.39 16.70
N PRO A 67 7.19 0.56 17.46
CA PRO A 67 8.61 0.49 17.85
C PRO A 67 8.97 -0.79 18.60
N SER A 68 8.00 -1.31 19.35
CA SER A 68 8.02 -2.65 19.92
C SER A 68 6.65 -3.25 19.70
N TRP A 69 6.59 -4.36 18.96
CA TRP A 69 5.35 -5.10 18.78
C TRP A 69 4.89 -5.64 20.13
N ARG A 70 3.62 -5.38 20.49
CA ARG A 70 3.04 -5.85 21.75
C ARG A 70 2.09 -7.00 21.46
N PRO A 71 2.47 -8.25 21.78
CA PRO A 71 1.61 -9.41 21.61
C PRO A 71 0.25 -9.19 22.28
N HIS A 72 -0.81 -9.64 21.63
CA HIS A 72 -2.20 -9.51 22.09
C HIS A 72 -2.71 -8.07 22.33
N GLN A 73 -1.98 -7.05 21.87
CA GLN A 73 -2.43 -5.66 21.87
C GLN A 73 -2.34 -5.05 20.47
N ASP A 74 -1.28 -5.38 19.74
CA ASP A 74 -1.11 -5.00 18.35
C ASP A 74 -1.60 -6.13 17.44
N TYR A 75 -2.37 -5.78 16.41
CA TYR A 75 -3.05 -6.75 15.56
C TYR A 75 -3.06 -6.32 14.10
N LEU A 76 -3.45 -7.23 13.22
CA LEU A 76 -3.48 -7.02 11.78
C LEU A 76 -4.30 -5.79 11.37
N TYR A 77 -5.41 -5.51 12.05
CA TYR A 77 -6.23 -4.33 11.75
C TYR A 77 -5.53 -3.01 12.13
N HIS A 78 -4.68 -3.01 13.17
CA HIS A 78 -3.82 -1.87 13.47
C HIS A 78 -2.77 -1.66 12.36
N VAL A 79 -2.20 -2.74 11.83
CA VAL A 79 -1.27 -2.69 10.70
C VAL A 79 -1.97 -2.17 9.43
N LEU A 80 -3.16 -2.66 9.10
CA LEU A 80 -3.95 -2.17 7.97
C LEU A 80 -4.30 -0.68 8.11
N HIS A 81 -4.68 -0.25 9.32
CA HIS A 81 -4.92 1.16 9.62
C HIS A 81 -3.66 2.01 9.38
N TYR A 82 -2.49 1.48 9.77
CA TYR A 82 -1.22 2.17 9.59
C TYR A 82 -0.78 2.22 8.12
N ILE A 83 -0.93 1.14 7.35
CA ILE A 83 -0.66 1.12 5.89
C ILE A 83 -1.45 2.23 5.18
N LYS A 84 -2.71 2.47 5.59
CA LYS A 84 -3.50 3.59 5.05
C LYS A 84 -2.93 4.95 5.44
N ASN A 85 -2.43 5.09 6.67
CA ASN A 85 -2.03 6.38 7.24
C ASN A 85 -0.60 6.80 6.90
N MET A 86 0.30 5.87 6.58
CA MET A 86 1.72 6.18 6.33
C MET A 86 1.94 7.20 5.21
N PHE A 87 1.00 7.32 4.28
CA PHE A 87 1.00 8.29 3.18
C PHE A 87 0.53 9.71 3.57
N LYS A 88 -0.04 9.87 4.77
CA LYS A 88 -0.57 11.17 5.23
C LYS A 88 0.59 12.09 5.60
N LYS A 89 0.44 13.38 5.23
CA LYS A 89 1.40 14.45 5.56
C LYS A 89 1.81 14.44 7.04
N VAL A 90 0.85 14.33 7.95
CA VAL A 90 1.10 14.31 9.41
C VAL A 90 2.00 13.15 9.84
N VAL A 91 1.92 12.00 9.18
CA VAL A 91 2.80 10.85 9.48
C VAL A 91 4.19 11.08 8.89
N LEU A 92 4.26 11.48 7.61
CA LEU A 92 5.52 11.79 6.93
C LEU A 92 6.33 12.86 7.67
N GLU A 93 5.68 13.91 8.19
CA GLU A 93 6.31 14.97 8.97
C GLU A 93 6.88 14.53 10.32
N LYS A 94 6.34 13.44 10.89
CA LYS A 94 6.79 12.89 12.19
C LYS A 94 7.83 11.78 12.05
N LEU A 95 8.16 11.34 10.84
CA LEU A 95 9.14 10.30 10.63
C LEU A 95 10.52 10.72 11.16
N MET A 96 11.21 9.78 11.78
CA MET A 96 12.61 9.91 12.15
C MET A 96 13.47 9.02 11.24
N ASP A 97 14.70 9.44 10.98
CA ASP A 97 15.64 8.74 10.12
C ASP A 97 15.74 7.24 10.47
N LYS A 98 15.84 6.90 11.77
CA LYS A 98 15.96 5.53 12.26
C LYS A 98 14.86 4.56 11.80
N HIS A 99 13.68 5.08 11.44
CA HIS A 99 12.56 4.27 10.97
C HIS A 99 12.53 4.10 9.45
N CYS A 100 13.27 4.94 8.72
CA CYS A 100 13.19 5.03 7.27
C CYS A 100 14.16 4.06 6.61
N TYR A 101 13.63 3.16 5.78
CA TYR A 101 14.43 2.27 4.93
C TYR A 101 14.98 3.03 3.72
N ASN A 102 14.17 3.88 3.08
CA ASN A 102 14.61 4.72 1.99
C ASN A 102 15.06 6.10 2.53
N LYS A 103 16.37 6.19 2.81
CA LYS A 103 17.01 7.41 3.32
C LYS A 103 16.91 8.58 2.36
N GLU A 104 16.93 8.32 1.05
CA GLU A 104 16.83 9.38 0.05
C GLU A 104 15.42 9.98 -0.01
N ALA A 105 14.38 9.14 0.02
CA ALA A 105 13.00 9.62 0.13
C ALA A 105 12.78 10.42 1.41
N TYR A 106 13.35 9.98 2.53
CA TYR A 106 13.32 10.73 3.79
C TYR A 106 14.03 12.08 3.68
N ARG A 107 15.25 12.12 3.13
CA ARG A 107 16.02 13.35 2.92
C ARG A 107 15.28 14.34 2.03
N LEU A 108 14.87 13.90 0.84
CA LEU A 108 14.16 14.75 -0.13
C LEU A 108 12.85 15.30 0.43
N PHE A 109 12.11 14.52 1.22
CA PHE A 109 10.90 15.04 1.86
C PHE A 109 11.20 16.25 2.76
N ARG A 110 12.33 16.22 3.47
CA ARG A 110 12.77 17.26 4.42
C ARG A 110 13.46 18.45 3.76
N THR A 111 14.26 18.23 2.72
CA THR A 111 15.10 19.27 2.10
C THR A 111 14.52 19.82 0.81
N GLU A 112 13.83 18.98 0.03
CA GLU A 112 13.45 19.26 -1.35
C GLU A 112 12.04 18.69 -1.65
N THR A 113 11.04 19.10 -0.88
CA THR A 113 9.69 18.51 -0.91
C THR A 113 9.06 18.52 -2.32
N ALA A 114 9.42 19.48 -3.18
CA ALA A 114 8.98 19.52 -4.57
C ALA A 114 9.51 18.32 -5.39
N VAL A 115 10.78 17.94 -5.22
CA VAL A 115 11.39 16.78 -5.88
C VAL A 115 10.77 15.50 -5.34
N PHE A 116 10.65 15.38 -4.01
CA PHE A 116 9.94 14.26 -3.38
C PHE A 116 8.53 14.08 -3.95
N THR A 117 7.78 15.16 -4.10
CA THR A 117 6.42 15.12 -4.63
C THR A 117 6.39 14.60 -6.06
N LYS A 118 7.33 15.03 -6.92
CA LYS A 118 7.40 14.53 -8.30
C LYS A 118 7.66 13.03 -8.35
N LEU A 119 8.61 12.53 -7.55
CA LEU A 119 8.93 11.10 -7.48
C LEU A 119 7.76 10.27 -6.92
N ALA A 120 7.11 10.75 -5.85
CA ALA A 120 5.92 10.10 -5.28
C ALA A 120 4.75 10.06 -6.29
N GLN A 121 4.58 11.11 -7.09
CA GLN A 121 3.58 11.16 -8.16
C GLN A 121 3.91 10.20 -9.31
N GLN A 122 5.20 10.05 -9.66
CA GLN A 122 5.62 9.05 -10.65
C GLN A 122 5.27 7.63 -10.18
N CYS A 123 5.52 7.31 -8.90
CA CYS A 123 5.07 6.02 -8.33
C CYS A 123 3.55 5.85 -8.41
N ALA A 124 2.77 6.89 -8.10
CA ALA A 124 1.31 6.84 -8.23
C ALA A 124 0.87 6.63 -9.69
N GLN A 125 1.51 7.29 -10.66
CA GLN A 125 1.22 7.12 -12.08
C GLN A 125 1.58 5.72 -12.59
N LEU A 126 2.73 5.18 -12.18
CA LEU A 126 3.13 3.81 -12.52
C LEU A 126 2.14 2.77 -11.98
N SER A 127 1.63 2.99 -10.76
CA SER A 127 0.70 2.05 -10.12
C SER A 127 -0.63 1.86 -10.86
N ILE A 128 -1.01 2.80 -11.72
CA ILE A 128 -2.26 2.76 -12.49
C ILE A 128 -2.05 2.42 -13.97
N THR A 129 -0.82 2.18 -14.43
CA THR A 129 -0.60 1.68 -15.79
C THR A 129 -1.18 0.29 -15.92
N GLU A 130 -1.58 -0.09 -17.13
CA GLU A 130 -2.14 -1.43 -17.39
C GLU A 130 -1.20 -2.56 -16.92
N SER A 131 0.11 -2.36 -17.12
CA SER A 131 1.17 -3.30 -16.74
C SER A 131 1.29 -3.54 -15.23
N TYR A 132 0.79 -2.66 -14.36
CA TYR A 132 0.78 -2.87 -12.92
C TYR A 132 -0.64 -3.11 -12.40
N LEU A 133 -1.62 -2.37 -12.89
CA LEU A 133 -3.00 -2.43 -12.43
C LEU A 133 -3.66 -3.76 -12.84
N PHE A 134 -3.50 -4.16 -14.10
CA PHE A 134 -4.09 -5.40 -14.63
C PHE A 134 -3.16 -6.59 -14.51
N ASP A 135 -1.92 -6.40 -14.07
CA ASP A 135 -1.03 -7.52 -13.78
C ASP A 135 -1.62 -8.42 -12.69
N HIS A 136 -1.50 -9.72 -12.93
CA HIS A 136 -2.01 -10.79 -12.09
C HIS A 136 -0.90 -11.44 -11.26
N PHE A 137 0.32 -10.91 -11.30
CA PHE A 137 1.38 -11.33 -10.42
C PHE A 137 1.16 -10.85 -8.97
N PRO A 138 1.47 -11.68 -7.97
CA PRO A 138 1.71 -13.12 -8.08
C PRO A 138 0.39 -13.87 -8.34
N GLY A 139 0.44 -14.98 -9.08
CA GLY A 139 -0.77 -15.68 -9.57
C GLY A 139 -1.75 -16.16 -8.49
N ASN A 140 -1.27 -16.31 -7.25
CA ASN A 140 -2.04 -16.70 -6.07
C ASN A 140 -2.75 -15.52 -5.36
N ASN A 141 -2.45 -14.28 -5.73
CA ASN A 141 -3.29 -13.13 -5.38
C ASN A 141 -4.64 -13.31 -6.06
N MET A 142 -5.77 -13.22 -5.37
CA MET A 142 -7.10 -13.37 -5.98
C MET A 142 -7.74 -12.06 -6.42
N ILE A 143 -7.13 -10.91 -6.10
CA ILE A 143 -7.64 -9.60 -6.49
C ILE A 143 -7.30 -9.35 -7.96
N ARG A 144 -8.32 -9.11 -8.78
CA ARG A 144 -8.19 -8.89 -10.22
C ARG A 144 -8.85 -7.58 -10.61
N PHE A 145 -8.09 -6.73 -11.29
CA PHE A 145 -8.64 -5.61 -12.04
C PHE A 145 -8.66 -5.99 -13.51
N SER A 146 -9.68 -5.53 -14.21
CA SER A 146 -9.77 -5.64 -15.66
C SER A 146 -10.33 -4.33 -16.23
N PRO A 147 -10.01 -4.02 -17.48
CA PRO A 147 -10.68 -2.94 -18.19
C PRO A 147 -12.19 -3.14 -18.15
N LEU A 148 -12.92 -2.07 -17.88
CA LEU A 148 -14.37 -2.05 -17.97
C LEU A 148 -14.76 -1.57 -19.36
N SER A 149 -15.42 -2.43 -20.15
CA SER A 149 -15.95 -2.00 -21.45
C SER A 149 -17.09 -1.01 -21.27
N GLU A 150 -17.27 -0.10 -22.24
CA GLU A 150 -18.32 0.92 -22.21
C GLU A 150 -19.73 0.31 -22.10
N ALA A 151 -19.98 -0.78 -22.82
CA ALA A 151 -21.23 -1.53 -22.71
C ALA A 151 -21.50 -2.05 -21.28
N LYS A 152 -20.47 -2.61 -20.63
CA LYS A 152 -20.60 -3.11 -19.25
C LYS A 152 -20.69 -1.97 -18.23
N TYR A 153 -20.05 -0.84 -18.51
CA TYR A 153 -20.18 0.36 -17.69
C TYR A 153 -21.61 0.90 -17.70
N GLU A 154 -22.22 1.05 -18.87
CA GLU A 154 -23.60 1.56 -18.99
C GLU A 154 -24.62 0.60 -18.37
N GLU A 155 -24.42 -0.71 -18.49
CA GLU A 155 -25.23 -1.72 -17.78
C GLU A 155 -25.17 -1.54 -16.25
N LEU A 156 -23.95 -1.44 -15.70
CA LEU A 156 -23.75 -1.24 -14.26
C LEU A 156 -24.30 0.10 -13.78
N ARG A 157 -24.11 1.16 -14.58
CA ARG A 157 -24.63 2.50 -14.31
C ARG A 157 -26.16 2.49 -14.26
N GLY A 158 -26.81 1.86 -15.24
CA GLY A 158 -28.25 1.68 -15.25
C GLY A 158 -28.75 1.00 -13.97
N THR A 159 -28.07 -0.06 -13.54
CA THR A 159 -28.44 -0.82 -12.32
C THR A 159 -28.25 -0.01 -11.04
N ILE A 160 -27.14 0.71 -10.89
CA ILE A 160 -26.81 1.48 -9.67
C ILE A 160 -27.68 2.73 -9.52
N PHE A 161 -28.05 3.37 -10.64
CA PHE A 161 -28.81 4.62 -10.65
C PHE A 161 -30.29 4.43 -11.01
N SER A 162 -30.78 3.19 -11.06
CA SER A 162 -32.22 2.93 -11.17
C SER A 162 -32.94 3.37 -9.89
N PRO A 163 -34.01 4.18 -9.99
CA PRO A 163 -34.87 4.45 -8.84
C PRO A 163 -35.59 3.16 -8.43
N GLN A 164 -35.56 2.84 -7.13
CA GLN A 164 -36.36 1.75 -6.55
C GLN A 164 -37.85 2.06 -6.63
#